data_AF-A0A3Q1GK70-F1
#
_entry.id   AF-A0A3Q1GK70-F1
#
_cell.length_a   1.000
_cell.length_b   1.000
_cell.length_c   1.000
_cell.angle_alpha   90.00
_cell.angle_beta   90.00
_cell.angle_gamma   90.00
#
_symmetry.space_group_name_H-M   'P 1'
#
loop_
_entity.id
_entity.type
_entity.pdbx_description
1 polymer ?
#
loop_
_entity_poly.entity_id
_entity_poly.type
_entity_poly.pdbx_seq_one_letter_code
_entity_poly.pdbx_strand_id
1 'polypeptide(L)'
;MAAIYGQRIAFLCIYATNHFSPEFFGTISKTLYDLQDFSVITGADMNTVLDPLLDRSSAPTQHISPSTLAFQGFVDNFGLTDLYRAVNPSSRQYSFYSFRHKTYSRMDHLLASATDM
;
A
#
# COMPACT_ATOMS: atom_id res chain seq x y z
N MET A 1 -5.25 10.14 -15.63
CA MET A 1 -6.70 10.34 -15.42
C MET A 1 -7.44 9.79 -16.61
N ALA A 2 -8.51 9.04 -16.39
CA ALA A 2 -9.42 8.58 -17.43
C ALA A 2 -10.86 8.70 -16.95
N ALA A 3 -11.80 8.84 -17.89
CA ALA A 3 -13.21 8.62 -17.63
C ALA A 3 -13.59 7.24 -18.16
N ILE A 4 -14.03 6.34 -17.30
CA ILE A 4 -14.45 4.98 -17.66
C ILE A 4 -15.90 4.84 -17.23
N TYR A 5 -16.80 4.55 -18.17
CA TYR A 5 -18.26 4.51 -17.92
C TYR A 5 -18.82 5.78 -17.24
N GLY A 6 -18.24 6.95 -17.51
CA GLY A 6 -18.64 8.23 -16.89
C GLY A 6 -18.05 8.48 -15.50
N GLN A 7 -17.32 7.52 -14.93
CA GLN A 7 -16.63 7.67 -13.67
C GLN A 7 -15.20 8.18 -13.87
N ARG A 8 -14.81 9.16 -13.07
CA ARG A 8 -13.46 9.72 -13.06
C ARG A 8 -12.54 8.81 -12.27
N ILE A 9 -11.55 8.23 -12.94
CA ILE A 9 -10.58 7.32 -12.32
C ILE A 9 -9.16 7.86 -12.46
N ALA A 10 -8.44 7.84 -11.34
CA ALA A 10 -7.02 8.14 -11.25
C ALA A 10 -6.22 6.85 -11.05
N PHE A 11 -5.25 6.63 -11.93
CA PHE A 11 -4.27 5.55 -11.79
C PHE A 11 -2.96 6.15 -11.29
N LEU A 12 -2.45 5.64 -10.17
CA LEU A 12 -1.18 6.05 -9.60
C LEU A 12 -0.20 4.87 -9.57
N CYS A 13 1.08 5.17 -9.82
CA CYS A 13 2.19 4.24 -9.60
C CYS A 13 3.10 4.86 -8.56
N ILE A 14 3.21 4.22 -7.40
CA ILE A 14 3.96 4.71 -6.26
C ILE A 14 5.18 3.83 -6.04
N TYR A 15 6.33 4.48 -5.80
CA TYR A 15 7.56 3.81 -5.39
C TYR A 15 8.11 4.54 -4.17
N ALA A 16 8.07 3.88 -3.01
CA ALA A 16 8.72 4.35 -1.80
C ALA A 16 10.19 3.93 -1.81
N THR A 17 11.06 4.70 -1.19
CA THR A 17 12.47 4.32 -1.08
C THR A 17 12.70 3.32 0.06
N ASN A 18 13.83 2.62 0.04
CA ASN A 18 14.22 1.68 1.10
C ASN A 18 14.37 2.34 2.48
N HIS A 19 14.58 3.65 2.52
CA HIS A 19 14.73 4.41 3.76
C HIS A 19 13.44 5.15 4.05
N PHE A 20 12.91 4.96 5.26
CA PHE A 20 11.71 5.67 5.68
C PHE A 20 11.93 7.18 5.68
N SER A 21 11.04 7.91 4.99
CA SER A 21 10.95 9.37 4.99
C SER A 21 9.49 9.76 5.29
N PRO A 22 9.22 10.47 6.39
CA PRO A 22 7.89 10.99 6.69
C PRO A 22 7.36 11.93 5.58
N GLU A 23 8.25 12.68 4.93
CA GLU A 23 7.93 13.63 3.87
C GLU A 23 7.34 12.95 2.62
N PHE A 24 7.74 11.69 2.36
CA PHE A 24 7.17 10.88 1.29
C PHE A 24 5.67 10.69 1.47
N PHE A 25 5.25 10.28 2.68
CA PHE A 25 3.83 10.08 2.99
C PHE A 25 3.03 11.38 2.93
N GLY A 26 3.62 12.50 3.37
CA GLY A 26 3.01 13.82 3.22
C GLY A 26 2.80 14.20 1.74
N THR A 27 3.77 13.90 0.89
CA THR A 27 3.71 14.18 -0.55
C THR A 27 2.61 13.39 -1.24
N ILE A 28 2.58 12.07 -1.06
CA ILE A 28 1.54 11.23 -1.68
C ILE A 28 0.15 11.54 -1.10
N SER A 29 0.05 11.89 0.18
CA SER A 29 -1.22 12.31 0.79
C SER A 29 -1.77 13.57 0.12
N LYS A 30 -0.91 14.57 -0.12
CA LYS A 30 -1.29 15.78 -0.86
C LYS A 30 -1.78 15.44 -2.26
N THR A 31 -1.10 14.54 -2.97
CA THR A 31 -1.54 14.07 -4.28
C THR A 31 -2.92 13.42 -4.20
N LEU A 32 -3.21 12.58 -3.21
CA LEU A 32 -4.55 11.98 -3.07
C LEU A 32 -5.62 13.01 -2.71
N TYR A 33 -5.30 14.02 -1.89
CA TYR A 33 -6.22 15.14 -1.62
C TYR A 33 -6.60 15.92 -2.87
N ASP A 34 -5.63 16.20 -3.75
CA ASP A 34 -5.88 16.86 -5.03
C ASP A 34 -6.74 15.99 -5.98
N LEU A 35 -6.93 14.71 -5.66
CA LEU A 35 -7.68 13.71 -6.43
C LEU A 35 -8.95 13.21 -5.73
N GLN A 36 -9.43 13.93 -4.71
CA GLN A 36 -10.61 13.54 -3.93
C GLN A 36 -11.90 13.38 -4.78
N ASP A 37 -11.93 13.96 -5.98
CA ASP A 37 -13.04 13.85 -6.94
C ASP A 37 -12.85 12.72 -7.98
N PHE A 38 -11.83 11.88 -7.79
CA PHE A 38 -11.58 10.66 -8.56
C PHE A 38 -11.66 9.42 -7.67
N SER A 39 -12.15 8.32 -8.23
CA SER A 39 -11.84 7.00 -7.67
C SER A 39 -10.38 6.68 -7.97
N VAL A 40 -9.64 6.22 -6.96
CA VAL A 40 -8.20 5.97 -7.05
C VAL A 40 -7.94 4.47 -7.17
N ILE A 41 -7.07 4.09 -8.12
CA ILE A 41 -6.43 2.78 -8.19
C ILE A 41 -4.93 3.02 -8.20
N THR A 42 -4.19 2.41 -7.27
CA THR A 42 -2.75 2.61 -7.15
C THR A 42 -2.00 1.29 -7.07
N GLY A 43 -1.01 1.14 -7.94
CA GLY A 43 0.04 0.13 -7.79
C GLY A 43 1.20 0.74 -7.01
N ALA A 44 1.64 0.09 -5.94
CA ALA A 44 2.61 0.67 -5.03
C ALA A 44 3.67 -0.35 -4.58
N ASP A 45 4.94 -0.10 -4.88
CA ASP A 45 6.06 -0.69 -4.13
C ASP A 45 6.36 0.23 -2.95
N MET A 46 5.97 -0.21 -1.76
CA MET A 46 6.08 0.62 -0.55
C MET A 46 7.37 0.37 0.22
N ASN A 47 8.23 -0.57 -0.22
CA ASN A 47 9.41 -1.03 0.50
C ASN A 47 9.15 -1.32 2.01
N THR A 48 7.91 -1.63 2.34
CA THR A 48 7.42 -2.01 3.66
C THR A 48 6.18 -2.88 3.51
N VAL A 49 5.81 -3.54 4.58
CA VAL A 49 4.64 -4.44 4.61
C VAL A 49 3.43 -3.75 5.21
N LEU A 50 2.23 -4.15 4.79
CA LEU A 50 0.96 -3.65 5.35
C LEU A 50 0.53 -4.46 6.57
N ASP A 51 0.61 -5.79 6.49
CA ASP A 51 0.34 -6.72 7.59
C ASP A 51 1.61 -7.48 7.99
N PRO A 52 2.29 -7.13 9.09
CA PRO A 52 3.52 -7.81 9.52
C PRO A 52 3.39 -9.32 9.76
N LEU A 53 2.20 -9.83 10.05
CA LEU A 53 1.95 -11.25 10.32
C LEU A 53 1.82 -12.05 9.01
N LEU A 54 1.07 -11.51 8.04
CA LEU A 54 0.76 -12.20 6.80
C LEU A 54 1.75 -11.90 5.68
N ASP A 55 2.28 -10.69 5.64
CA ASP A 55 3.13 -10.18 4.55
C ASP A 55 4.63 -10.42 4.79
N ARG A 56 5.01 -11.05 5.90
CA ARG A 56 6.40 -11.48 6.16
C ARG A 56 6.47 -12.98 6.38
N SER A 57 7.55 -13.61 5.92
CA SER A 57 7.83 -15.02 6.21
C SER A 57 8.46 -15.21 7.59
N SER A 58 9.22 -14.23 8.06
CA SER A 58 9.85 -14.22 9.39
C SER A 58 8.80 -14.12 10.51
N ALA A 59 9.15 -14.57 11.71
CA ALA A 59 8.31 -14.37 12.88
C ALA A 59 8.00 -12.87 13.10
N PRO A 60 6.79 -12.52 13.56
CA PRO A 60 6.45 -11.15 13.90
C PRO A 60 7.41 -10.61 14.97
N THR A 61 7.90 -9.39 14.76
CA THR A 61 8.64 -8.66 15.79
C THR A 61 7.66 -8.02 16.76
N GLN A 62 8.04 -7.88 18.04
CA GLN A 62 7.22 -7.15 19.02
C GLN A 62 7.02 -5.67 18.63
N HIS A 63 7.94 -5.13 17.83
CA HIS A 63 7.91 -3.75 17.37
C HIS A 63 7.50 -3.67 15.88
N ILE A 64 6.51 -2.84 15.57
CA ILE A 64 6.10 -2.51 14.20
C ILE A 64 6.99 -1.38 13.68
N SER A 65 7.44 -1.46 12.43
CA SER A 65 8.33 -0.43 11.88
C SER A 65 7.59 0.90 11.65
N PRO A 66 8.24 2.06 11.78
CA PRO A 66 7.61 3.35 11.49
C PRO A 66 7.05 3.45 10.07
N SER A 67 7.71 2.84 9.08
CA SER A 67 7.21 2.80 7.70
C SER A 67 5.92 1.98 7.57
N THR A 68 5.80 0.86 8.27
CA THR A 68 4.55 0.08 8.33
C THR A 68 3.44 0.90 8.97
N LEU A 69 3.69 1.57 10.09
CA LEU A 69 2.67 2.40 10.76
C LEU A 69 2.21 3.56 9.87
N ALA A 70 3.16 4.24 9.21
CA ALA A 70 2.84 5.31 8.27
C ALA A 70 2.04 4.79 7.07
N PHE A 71 2.38 3.58 6.57
CA PHE A 71 1.64 2.97 5.47
C PHE A 71 0.23 2.55 5.87
N GLN A 72 0.06 1.92 7.04
CA GLN A 72 -1.26 1.60 7.61
C GLN A 72 -2.10 2.88 7.77
N GLY A 73 -1.54 3.92 8.37
CA GLY A 73 -2.22 5.21 8.52
C GLY A 73 -2.58 5.84 7.17
N PHE A 74 -1.71 5.75 6.16
CA PHE A 74 -2.03 6.23 4.81
C PHE A 74 -3.20 5.46 4.17
N VAL A 75 -3.21 4.13 4.29
CA VAL A 75 -4.31 3.29 3.80
C VAL A 75 -5.63 3.65 4.50
N ASP A 76 -5.60 3.75 5.83
CA ASP A 76 -6.78 4.06 6.65
C ASP A 76 -7.31 5.47 6.37
N ASN A 77 -6.44 6.49 6.32
CA ASN A 77 -6.81 7.89 6.14
C ASN A 77 -7.52 8.17 4.81
N PHE A 78 -7.19 7.41 3.77
CA PHE A 78 -7.77 7.57 2.43
C PHE A 78 -8.78 6.48 2.08
N GLY A 79 -9.18 5.64 3.05
CA GLY A 79 -10.14 4.56 2.84
C GLY A 79 -9.72 3.61 1.72
N LEU A 80 -8.42 3.35 1.60
CA LEU A 80 -7.87 2.46 0.58
C LEU A 80 -8.05 1.01 1.00
N THR A 81 -8.37 0.15 0.04
CA THR A 81 -8.48 -1.29 0.23
C THR A 81 -7.35 -1.98 -0.52
N ASP A 82 -6.58 -2.83 0.16
CA ASP A 82 -5.66 -3.76 -0.49
C ASP A 82 -6.46 -4.86 -1.19
N LEU A 83 -6.51 -4.78 -2.52
CA LEU A 83 -7.35 -5.66 -3.35
C LEU A 83 -6.92 -7.12 -3.29
N TYR A 84 -5.61 -7.38 -3.17
CA TYR A 84 -5.13 -8.75 -3.05
C TYR A 84 -5.58 -9.35 -1.72
N ARG A 85 -5.47 -8.59 -0.62
CA ARG A 85 -5.87 -9.04 0.72
C ARG A 85 -7.38 -9.19 0.85
N ALA A 86 -8.16 -8.35 0.16
CA ALA A 86 -9.62 -8.50 0.09
C ALA A 86 -10.05 -9.85 -0.51
N VAL A 87 -9.33 -10.33 -1.54
CA VAL A 87 -9.60 -11.64 -2.18
C VAL A 87 -8.92 -12.80 -1.43
N ASN A 88 -7.76 -12.55 -0.81
CA ASN A 88 -6.93 -13.57 -0.17
C ASN A 88 -6.64 -13.22 1.31
N PRO A 89 -7.67 -13.21 2.18
CA PRO A 89 -7.58 -12.62 3.51
C PRO A 89 -6.47 -13.21 4.38
N SER A 90 -6.25 -14.52 4.33
CA SER A 90 -5.26 -15.21 5.16
C SER A 90 -4.06 -15.79 4.39
N SER A 91 -4.01 -15.61 3.07
CA SER A 91 -2.94 -16.19 2.26
C SER A 91 -1.59 -15.52 2.54
N ARG A 92 -0.54 -16.33 2.66
CA ARG A 92 0.84 -15.85 2.79
C ARG A 92 1.54 -16.00 1.45
N GLN A 93 1.47 -14.95 0.63
CA GLN A 93 2.24 -14.80 -0.61
C GLN A 93 3.08 -13.53 -0.56
N TYR A 94 4.20 -13.55 -1.29
CA TYR A 94 5.25 -12.55 -1.18
C TYR A 94 5.66 -12.07 -2.57
N SER A 95 6.19 -10.84 -2.64
CA SER A 95 6.63 -10.21 -3.89
C SER A 95 8.14 -9.98 -3.94
N PHE A 96 8.81 -10.01 -2.78
CA PHE A 96 10.24 -9.77 -2.63
C PHE A 96 10.92 -10.85 -1.79
N TYR A 97 12.14 -11.24 -2.20
CA TYR A 97 13.04 -12.10 -1.43
C TYR A 97 14.29 -11.34 -1.02
N SER A 98 14.58 -11.32 0.29
CA SER A 98 15.83 -10.79 0.82
C SER A 98 16.87 -11.89 0.88
N PHE A 99 17.86 -11.87 -0.01
CA PHE A 99 18.97 -12.83 0.03
C PHE A 99 19.77 -12.77 1.34
N ARG A 100 20.01 -11.56 1.85
CA ARG A 100 20.76 -11.32 3.10
C ARG A 100 20.10 -12.00 4.30
N HIS A 101 18.78 -11.89 4.41
CA HIS A 101 18.03 -12.38 5.57
C HIS A 101 17.38 -13.74 5.33
N LYS A 102 17.39 -14.24 4.09
CA LYS A 102 16.71 -15.45 3.64
C LYS A 102 15.22 -15.44 3.99
N THR A 103 14.59 -14.27 3.85
CA THR A 103 13.19 -14.04 4.16
C THR A 103 12.44 -13.51 2.95
N TYR A 104 11.12 -13.71 2.97
CA TYR A 104 10.20 -13.20 1.97
C TYR A 104 9.30 -12.14 2.58
N SER A 105 8.99 -11.12 1.79
CA SER A 105 8.06 -10.05 2.14
C SER A 105 7.15 -9.72 0.97
N ARG A 106 5.92 -9.30 1.25
CA ARG A 106 5.02 -8.66 0.28
C ARG A 106 5.13 -7.15 0.45
N MET A 107 5.75 -6.48 -0.52
CA MET A 107 5.99 -5.03 -0.49
C MET A 107 5.36 -4.32 -1.68
N ASP A 108 4.88 -5.08 -2.67
CA ASP A 108 4.09 -4.60 -3.80
C ASP A 108 2.60 -4.76 -3.51
N HIS A 109 1.86 -3.67 -3.63
CA HIS A 109 0.44 -3.58 -3.30
C HIS A 109 -0.36 -3.03 -4.47
N LEU A 110 -1.58 -3.53 -4.64
CA LEU A 110 -2.59 -2.93 -5.48
C LEU A 110 -3.70 -2.45 -4.55
N LEU A 111 -3.86 -1.13 -4.44
CA LEU A 111 -4.83 -0.49 -3.56
C LEU A 111 -5.88 0.24 -4.38
N ALA A 112 -7.11 0.32 -3.88
CA ALA A 112 -8.16 1.13 -4.48
C ALA A 112 -8.95 1.89 -3.41
N SER A 113 -9.39 3.11 -3.72
CA SER A 113 -10.33 3.83 -2.84
C SER A 113 -11.68 3.15 -2.83
N ALA A 114 -12.40 3.24 -1.70
CA ALA A 114 -13.82 2.94 -1.70
C ALA A 114 -14.52 3.72 -2.82
N THR A 115 -15.43 3.06 -3.51
CA THR A 115 -16.33 3.74 -4.44
C THR A 115 -17.55 4.15 -3.62
N ASP A 116 -17.88 5.44 -3.59
CA ASP A 116 -19.22 5.84 -3.17
C ASP A 116 -20.20 5.16 -4.15
N MET A 117 -20.91 4.13 -3.66
CA MET A 117 -22.03 3.53 -4.38
C MET A 117 -23.28 4.40 -4.20
#